data_AF-A0AAD5I5T7-F1
#
_entry.id   AF-A0AAD5I5T7-F1
#
_cell.length_a   1.000
_cell.length_b   1.000
_cell.length_c   1.000
_cell.angle_alpha   90.00
_cell.angle_beta   90.00
_cell.angle_gamma   90.00
#
_symmetry.space_group_name_H-M   'P 1'
#
loop_
_entity.id
_entity.type
_entity.pdbx_description
1 polymer ?
#
loop_
_entity_poly.entity_id
_entity_poly.type
_entity_poly.pdbx_seq_one_letter_code
_entity_poly.pdbx_strand_id
1 'polypeptide(L)'
;MEINDGDEDEFGFSRNYFLAKDMAASGKKSTHKLSDINLVDEQELRAEASNVEPKHEKEIESLMESYKSLYSKWVFELRCGFGLLMYGFGSKKALIEDFASTALTEYSVVVINGYLQSINIKQVLITLAELLWDQLKSKRRTPSRNLSKAQQPFNTRSMDDLLAFLDGSQVEENDGVVCVVIHNIDGPGLRDSETQQYLAQIASCSHIRIVASIDHVNAPLCT
;
A
#
# COMPACT_ATOMS: atom_id res chain seq x y z
N MET A 1 5.34 -42.91 12.31
CA MET A 1 5.67 -42.31 11.01
C MET A 1 4.35 -41.82 10.45
N GLU A 2 4.06 -40.56 10.74
CA GLU A 2 2.90 -39.86 10.17
C GLU A 2 3.20 -39.65 8.69
N ILE A 3 2.32 -40.17 7.83
CA ILE A 3 2.42 -40.03 6.39
C ILE A 3 1.78 -38.69 6.04
N ASN A 4 2.51 -38.01 5.17
CA ASN A 4 2.40 -36.65 4.70
C ASN A 4 1.04 -36.38 4.01
N ASP A 5 0.09 -35.76 4.70
CA ASP A 5 -1.18 -35.26 4.12
C ASP A 5 -0.96 -34.11 3.11
N GLY A 6 0.26 -33.58 2.98
CA GLY A 6 0.57 -32.47 2.07
C GLY A 6 0.69 -32.85 0.59
N ASP A 7 0.94 -34.13 0.27
CA ASP A 7 1.22 -34.53 -1.12
C ASP A 7 -0.08 -34.68 -1.94
N GLU A 8 -1.21 -35.13 -1.35
CA GLU A 8 -2.44 -35.38 -2.13
C GLU A 8 -3.09 -34.10 -2.68
N ASP A 9 -3.00 -32.98 -1.95
CA ASP A 9 -3.57 -31.70 -2.35
C ASP A 9 -2.79 -31.01 -3.49
N GLU A 10 -1.46 -31.12 -3.49
CA GLU A 10 -0.58 -30.52 -4.51
C GLU A 10 -0.70 -31.25 -5.87
N PHE A 11 -0.82 -32.58 -5.84
CA PHE A 11 -1.10 -33.38 -7.04
C PHE A 11 -2.53 -33.14 -7.57
N GLY A 12 -3.50 -32.84 -6.72
CA GLY A 12 -4.85 -32.44 -7.12
C GLY A 12 -4.87 -31.11 -7.88
N PHE A 13 -4.13 -30.11 -7.40
CA PHE A 13 -4.12 -28.76 -7.97
C PHE A 13 -3.45 -28.72 -9.36
N SER A 14 -2.29 -29.35 -9.50
CA SER A 14 -1.56 -29.46 -10.77
C SER A 14 -2.37 -30.24 -11.82
N ARG A 15 -2.99 -31.36 -11.43
CA ARG A 15 -3.86 -32.15 -12.31
C ARG A 15 -5.06 -31.35 -12.79
N ASN A 16 -5.70 -30.55 -11.93
CA ASN A 16 -6.81 -29.68 -12.32
C ASN A 16 -6.42 -28.60 -13.32
N TYR A 17 -5.21 -28.03 -13.20
CA TYR A 17 -4.68 -27.05 -14.17
C TYR A 17 -4.53 -27.66 -15.58
N PHE A 18 -3.98 -28.86 -15.69
CA PHE A 18 -3.82 -29.54 -16.98
C PHE A 18 -5.17 -30.07 -17.52
N LEU A 19 -6.03 -30.64 -16.67
CA LEU A 19 -7.35 -31.13 -17.06
C LEU A 19 -8.29 -30.01 -17.54
N ALA A 20 -8.20 -28.79 -16.97
CA ALA A 20 -8.98 -27.65 -17.44
C ALA A 20 -8.72 -27.32 -18.92
N LYS A 21 -7.48 -27.52 -19.39
CA LYS A 21 -7.09 -27.31 -20.78
C LYS A 21 -7.69 -28.38 -21.70
N ASP A 22 -7.75 -29.63 -21.25
CA ASP A 22 -8.29 -30.75 -22.01
C ASP A 22 -9.83 -30.77 -22.04
N MET A 23 -10.48 -30.38 -20.94
CA MET A 23 -11.96 -30.32 -20.84
C MET A 23 -12.57 -29.13 -21.59
N ALA A 24 -11.80 -28.05 -21.84
CA ALA A 24 -12.25 -26.89 -22.60
C ALA A 24 -12.59 -27.20 -24.07
N ALA A 25 -12.16 -28.36 -24.59
CA ALA A 25 -12.36 -28.79 -25.98
C ALA A 25 -13.65 -29.61 -26.21
N SER A 26 -14.30 -30.16 -25.17
CA SER A 26 -15.37 -31.17 -25.35
C SER A 26 -16.75 -30.80 -24.76
N GLY A 27 -16.86 -29.75 -23.94
CA GLY A 27 -18.15 -29.34 -23.36
C GLY A 27 -19.04 -28.53 -24.31
N LYS A 28 -20.35 -28.82 -24.36
CA LYS A 28 -21.37 -27.91 -24.90
C LYS A 28 -21.32 -26.60 -24.08
N LYS A 29 -20.69 -25.57 -24.62
CA LYS A 29 -20.61 -24.25 -23.97
C LYS A 29 -21.96 -23.54 -24.12
N SER A 30 -22.48 -23.00 -23.02
CA SER A 30 -23.59 -22.04 -23.07
C SER A 30 -23.22 -20.89 -24.00
N THR A 31 -24.12 -20.50 -24.90
CA THR A 31 -23.89 -19.42 -25.88
C THR A 31 -24.28 -18.04 -25.36
N HIS A 32 -24.76 -17.94 -24.12
CA HIS A 32 -25.09 -16.65 -23.51
C HIS A 32 -23.82 -15.83 -23.32
N LYS A 33 -23.75 -14.68 -24.00
CA LYS A 33 -22.65 -13.73 -23.93
C LYS A 33 -23.04 -12.55 -23.05
N LEU A 34 -22.04 -11.85 -22.50
CA LEU A 34 -22.26 -10.57 -21.81
C LEU A 34 -22.96 -9.53 -22.70
N SER A 35 -22.81 -9.64 -24.02
CA SER A 35 -23.52 -8.81 -25.01
C SER A 35 -25.03 -9.03 -25.04
N ASP A 36 -25.52 -10.16 -24.53
CA ASP A 36 -26.94 -10.51 -24.52
C ASP A 36 -27.65 -9.90 -23.29
N ILE A 37 -26.90 -9.24 -22.41
CA ILE A 37 -27.42 -8.53 -21.24
C ILE A 37 -27.85 -7.13 -21.70
N ASN A 38 -29.06 -6.73 -21.32
CA ASN A 38 -29.50 -5.35 -21.52
C ASN A 38 -28.65 -4.42 -20.65
N LEU A 39 -27.78 -3.62 -21.28
CA LEU A 39 -27.03 -2.59 -20.57
C LEU A 39 -27.99 -1.51 -20.08
N VAL A 40 -27.95 -1.26 -18.77
CA VAL A 40 -28.59 -0.12 -18.12
C VAL A 40 -27.69 1.11 -18.31
N ASP A 41 -28.29 2.30 -18.39
CA ASP A 41 -27.52 3.55 -18.50
C ASP A 41 -26.65 3.80 -17.25
N GLU A 42 -25.50 4.46 -17.41
CA GLU A 42 -24.55 4.68 -16.32
C GLU A 42 -25.15 5.49 -15.16
N GLN A 43 -26.05 6.43 -15.48
CA GLN A 43 -26.68 7.28 -14.47
C GLN A 43 -27.69 6.50 -13.62
N GLU A 44 -28.51 5.68 -14.26
CA GLU A 44 -29.46 4.78 -13.60
C GLU A 44 -28.71 3.73 -12.77
N LEU A 45 -27.64 3.13 -13.30
CA LEU A 45 -26.85 2.16 -12.55
C LEU A 45 -26.21 2.75 -11.28
N ARG A 46 -25.73 4.00 -11.32
CA ARG A 46 -25.19 4.68 -10.14
C ARG A 46 -26.27 4.99 -9.11
N ALA A 47 -27.44 5.49 -9.56
CA ALA A 47 -28.56 5.80 -8.68
C ALA A 47 -29.03 4.53 -7.96
N GLU A 48 -29.23 3.44 -8.69
CA GLU A 48 -29.67 2.17 -8.16
C GLU A 48 -28.60 1.56 -7.25
N ALA A 49 -27.31 1.60 -7.63
CA ALA A 49 -26.23 1.11 -6.78
C ALA A 49 -26.13 1.86 -5.45
N SER A 50 -26.50 3.14 -5.41
CA SER A 50 -26.56 3.91 -4.16
C SER A 50 -27.79 3.59 -3.30
N ASN A 51 -28.86 3.09 -3.91
CA ASN A 51 -30.10 2.68 -3.23
C ASN A 51 -30.04 1.23 -2.72
N VAL A 52 -29.06 0.43 -3.14
CA VAL A 52 -28.88 -0.94 -2.65
C VAL A 52 -28.42 -0.87 -1.19
N GLU A 53 -29.27 -1.38 -0.29
CA GLU A 53 -28.90 -1.52 1.12
C GLU A 53 -27.68 -2.46 1.26
N PRO A 54 -26.61 -2.01 1.95
CA PRO A 54 -25.45 -2.86 2.18
C PRO A 54 -25.84 -4.03 3.06
N LYS A 55 -25.60 -5.24 2.56
CA LYS A 55 -25.80 -6.47 3.35
C LYS A 55 -24.75 -6.50 4.46
N HIS A 56 -25.17 -6.91 5.67
CA HIS A 56 -24.31 -7.13 6.82
C HIS A 56 -23.58 -5.90 7.38
N GLU A 57 -24.21 -4.71 7.31
CA GLU A 57 -23.63 -3.46 7.81
C GLU A 57 -23.20 -3.57 9.29
N LYS A 58 -24.04 -4.16 10.14
CA LYS A 58 -23.74 -4.32 11.58
C LYS A 58 -22.52 -5.19 11.84
N GLU A 59 -22.38 -6.28 11.10
CA GLU A 59 -21.24 -7.18 11.21
C GLU A 59 -19.95 -6.52 10.72
N ILE A 60 -20.03 -5.71 9.65
CA ILE A 60 -18.91 -4.92 9.14
C ILE A 60 -18.48 -3.86 10.17
N GLU A 61 -19.43 -3.14 10.76
CA GLU A 61 -19.15 -2.15 11.81
C GLU A 61 -18.48 -2.80 13.02
N SER A 62 -19.02 -3.93 13.51
CA SER A 62 -18.43 -4.68 14.62
C SER A 62 -17.00 -5.16 14.30
N LEU A 63 -16.76 -5.60 13.06
CA LEU A 63 -15.43 -5.98 12.60
C LEU A 63 -14.49 -4.76 12.57
N MET A 64 -14.95 -3.61 12.11
CA MET A 64 -14.16 -2.36 12.09
C MET A 64 -13.81 -1.90 13.51
N GLU A 65 -14.74 -1.97 14.46
CA GLU A 65 -14.47 -1.69 15.88
C GLU A 65 -13.42 -2.64 16.46
N SER A 66 -13.47 -3.92 16.08
CA SER A 66 -12.45 -4.89 16.49
C SER A 66 -11.05 -4.51 15.99
N TYR A 67 -10.92 -4.03 14.75
CA TYR A 67 -9.63 -3.55 14.23
C TYR A 67 -9.17 -2.26 14.90
N LYS A 68 -10.08 -1.33 15.22
CA LYS A 68 -9.75 -0.10 15.97
C LYS A 68 -9.11 -0.40 17.32
N SER A 69 -9.54 -1.48 17.99
CA SER A 69 -8.92 -1.91 19.26
C SER A 69 -7.43 -2.29 19.11
N LEU A 70 -6.99 -2.67 17.91
CA LEU A 70 -5.62 -3.07 17.59
C LEU A 70 -4.70 -1.90 17.21
N TYR A 71 -5.23 -0.68 17.05
CA TYR A 71 -4.44 0.47 16.61
C TYR A 71 -3.24 0.76 17.52
N SER A 72 -3.40 0.58 18.83
CA SER A 72 -2.31 0.75 19.80
C SER A 72 -1.16 -0.23 19.53
N LYS A 73 -1.47 -1.46 19.14
CA LYS A 73 -0.50 -2.49 18.78
C LYS A 73 0.21 -2.15 17.46
N TRP A 74 -0.54 -1.68 16.46
CA TRP A 74 0.02 -1.25 15.18
C TRP A 74 0.99 -0.07 15.33
N VAL A 75 0.63 0.93 16.15
CA VAL A 75 1.55 2.03 16.48
C VAL A 75 2.80 1.52 17.19
N PHE A 76 2.66 0.55 18.09
CA PHE A 76 3.82 -0.06 18.77
C PHE A 76 4.76 -0.76 17.77
N GLU A 77 4.22 -1.59 16.87
CA GLU A 77 5.00 -2.25 15.82
C GLU A 77 5.71 -1.23 14.92
N LEU A 78 5.01 -0.16 14.54
CA LEU A 78 5.58 0.97 13.79
C LEU A 78 6.66 1.73 14.56
N ARG A 79 6.62 1.79 15.89
CA ARG A 79 7.70 2.38 16.69
C ARG A 79 8.93 1.47 16.72
N CYS A 80 8.74 0.16 16.77
CA CYS A 80 9.82 -0.82 16.90
C CYS A 80 10.72 -0.96 15.67
N GLY A 81 10.27 -0.57 14.48
CA GLY A 81 11.08 -0.75 13.25
C GLY A 81 10.29 -1.26 12.06
N PHE A 82 9.13 -1.86 12.34
CA PHE A 82 8.44 -2.68 11.37
C PHE A 82 7.56 -1.83 10.45
N GLY A 83 7.49 -2.22 9.18
CA GLY A 83 6.43 -1.81 8.28
C GLY A 83 5.18 -2.66 8.48
N LEU A 84 4.00 -2.07 8.33
CA LEU A 84 2.73 -2.78 8.39
C LEU A 84 2.23 -3.07 6.98
N LEU A 85 1.84 -4.32 6.75
CA LEU A 85 1.29 -4.77 5.48
C LEU A 85 -0.07 -5.41 5.69
N MET A 86 -1.13 -4.73 5.26
CA MET A 86 -2.50 -5.19 5.39
C MET A 86 -2.95 -5.95 4.14
N TYR A 87 -3.29 -7.22 4.31
CA TYR A 87 -3.87 -8.07 3.28
C TYR A 87 -5.26 -8.56 3.73
N GLY A 88 -6.06 -9.01 2.78
CA GLY A 88 -7.41 -9.51 3.04
C GLY A 88 -8.42 -8.99 2.03
N PHE A 89 -9.65 -9.48 2.18
CA PHE A 89 -10.74 -9.19 1.25
C PHE A 89 -11.34 -7.79 1.46
N GLY A 90 -11.75 -7.18 0.36
CA GLY A 90 -12.41 -5.88 0.36
C GLY A 90 -11.46 -4.69 0.46
N SER A 91 -12.05 -3.50 0.38
CA SER A 91 -11.31 -2.25 0.44
C SER A 91 -10.82 -1.97 1.86
N LYS A 92 -9.50 -1.96 2.04
CA LYS A 92 -8.83 -1.64 3.32
C LYS A 92 -8.61 -0.13 3.51
N LYS A 93 -8.96 0.67 2.49
CA LYS A 93 -8.68 2.11 2.46
C LYS A 93 -9.27 2.84 3.67
N ALA A 94 -10.56 2.65 3.95
CA ALA A 94 -11.24 3.32 5.05
C ALA A 94 -10.61 3.00 6.42
N LEU A 95 -10.20 1.74 6.63
CA LEU A 95 -9.53 1.30 7.86
C LEU A 95 -8.17 1.98 8.03
N ILE A 96 -7.37 2.01 6.97
CA ILE A 96 -6.02 2.59 7.00
C ILE A 96 -6.08 4.11 7.12
N GLU A 97 -7.03 4.79 6.47
CA GLU A 97 -7.23 6.23 6.60
C GLU A 97 -7.74 6.61 8.02
N ASP A 98 -8.64 5.81 8.60
CA ASP A 98 -9.08 5.97 9.99
C ASP A 98 -7.91 5.75 10.97
N PHE A 99 -7.08 4.72 10.75
CA PHE A 99 -5.85 4.51 11.53
C PHE A 99 -4.88 5.69 11.41
N ALA A 100 -4.65 6.19 10.19
CA ALA A 100 -3.74 7.29 9.95
C ALA A 100 -4.19 8.60 10.60
N SER A 101 -5.50 8.89 10.57
CA SER A 101 -6.06 10.10 11.18
C SER A 101 -6.16 10.03 12.71
N THR A 102 -6.42 8.85 13.27
CA THR A 102 -6.64 8.68 14.73
C THR A 102 -5.36 8.38 15.50
N ALA A 103 -4.49 7.50 14.98
CA ALA A 103 -3.38 6.92 15.74
C ALA A 103 -2.01 7.46 15.32
N LEU A 104 -1.87 7.99 14.09
CA LEU A 104 -0.60 8.51 13.56
C LEU A 104 -0.45 10.04 13.69
N THR A 105 -1.13 10.67 14.63
CA THR A 105 -1.15 12.13 14.83
C THR A 105 0.22 12.72 15.21
N GLU A 106 1.12 11.90 15.75
CA GLU A 106 2.50 12.28 16.09
C GLU A 106 3.43 12.32 14.87
N TYR A 107 3.05 11.66 13.77
CA TYR A 107 3.87 11.51 12.57
C TYR A 107 3.41 12.46 11.46
N SER A 108 4.33 12.84 10.57
CA SER A 108 3.93 13.43 9.30
C SER A 108 3.49 12.32 8.36
N VAL A 109 2.21 12.28 8.01
CA VAL A 109 1.64 11.23 7.15
C VAL A 109 1.60 11.65 5.69
N VAL A 110 2.12 10.81 4.79
CA VAL A 110 2.00 10.95 3.34
C VAL A 110 1.19 9.78 2.80
N VAL A 111 0.09 10.06 2.10
CA VAL A 111 -0.79 9.04 1.52
C VAL A 111 -0.51 8.88 0.02
N ILE A 112 -0.28 7.65 -0.41
CA ILE A 112 -0.01 7.26 -1.79
C ILE A 112 -1.12 6.31 -2.25
N ASN A 113 -1.83 6.72 -3.31
CA ASN A 113 -2.96 5.99 -3.87
C ASN A 113 -2.54 5.04 -5.01
N GLY A 114 -1.88 3.93 -4.68
CA GLY A 114 -1.27 2.97 -5.62
C GLY A 114 -2.19 2.39 -6.70
N TYR A 115 -3.51 2.44 -6.50
CA TYR A 115 -4.50 2.05 -7.51
C TYR A 115 -4.53 2.98 -8.74
N LEU A 116 -3.93 4.18 -8.65
CA LEU A 116 -3.80 5.11 -9.78
C LEU A 116 -2.61 4.74 -10.68
N GLN A 117 -2.87 4.60 -11.98
CA GLN A 117 -1.82 4.30 -12.97
C GLN A 117 -0.83 5.46 -13.20
N SER A 118 -1.19 6.68 -12.83
CA SER A 118 -0.40 7.89 -13.08
C SER A 118 0.63 8.20 -11.99
N ILE A 119 0.85 7.30 -11.03
CA ILE A 119 1.82 7.54 -9.96
C ILE A 119 3.24 7.49 -10.52
N ASN A 120 4.06 8.44 -10.06
CA ASN A 120 5.48 8.48 -10.35
C ASN A 120 6.28 8.39 -9.04
N ILE A 121 7.03 7.30 -8.88
CA ILE A 121 7.84 7.03 -7.69
C ILE A 121 8.91 8.10 -7.43
N LYS A 122 9.46 8.71 -8.49
CA LYS A 122 10.39 9.84 -8.35
C LYS A 122 9.73 11.02 -7.66
N GLN A 123 8.47 11.29 -8.01
CA GLN A 123 7.72 12.38 -7.40
C GLN A 123 7.42 12.11 -5.93
N VAL A 124 7.12 10.86 -5.58
CA VAL A 124 6.98 10.42 -4.19
C VAL A 124 8.27 10.68 -3.41
N LEU A 125 9.43 10.25 -3.93
CA LEU A 125 10.73 10.47 -3.29
C LEU A 125 11.04 11.96 -3.08
N ILE A 126 10.74 12.79 -4.08
CA ILE A 126 10.91 14.25 -3.98
C ILE A 126 10.03 14.81 -2.87
N THR A 127 8.75 14.44 -2.82
CA THR A 127 7.83 14.88 -1.76
C THR A 127 8.29 14.44 -0.37
N LEU A 128 8.81 13.22 -0.22
CA LEU A 128 9.36 12.74 1.04
C LEU A 128 10.62 13.51 1.46
N ALA A 129 11.53 13.77 0.51
CA ALA A 129 12.74 14.53 0.77
C ALA A 129 12.43 15.99 1.15
N GLU A 130 11.47 16.63 0.48
CA GLU A 130 11.00 17.98 0.80
C GLU A 130 10.37 18.05 2.20
N LEU A 131 9.52 17.07 2.53
CA LEU A 131 8.86 16.99 3.83
C LEU A 131 9.86 16.83 4.99
N LEU A 132 10.83 15.92 4.84
CA LEU A 132 11.89 15.74 5.83
C LEU A 132 12.76 17.00 5.98
N TRP A 133 13.06 17.67 4.86
CA TRP A 133 13.84 18.91 4.86
C TRP A 133 13.13 20.06 5.58
N ASP A 134 11.81 20.19 5.41
CA ASP A 134 11.02 21.21 6.10
C ASP A 134 10.89 20.94 7.60
N GLN A 135 10.78 19.67 8.01
CA GLN A 135 10.83 19.27 9.42
C GLN A 135 12.17 19.67 10.06
N LEU A 136 13.29 19.42 9.37
CA LEU A 136 14.63 19.81 9.82
C LEU A 136 14.79 21.33 9.97
N LYS A 137 14.24 22.13 9.05
CA LYS A 137 14.30 23.59 9.11
C LYS A 137 13.45 24.18 10.24
N SER A 138 12.25 23.64 10.45
CA SER A 138 11.32 24.13 11.48
C SER A 138 11.93 24.01 12.89
N LYS A 139 12.66 22.91 13.14
CA LYS A 139 13.26 22.63 14.45
C LYS A 139 14.62 23.34 14.69
N ARG A 140 15.43 23.63 13.67
CA ARG A 140 16.74 24.30 13.80
C ARG A 140 16.67 25.84 13.95
N ARG A 141 15.66 26.38 14.65
CA ARG A 141 15.53 27.83 14.93
C ARG A 141 16.42 28.34 16.09
N THR A 142 17.57 27.74 16.34
CA THR A 142 18.68 28.38 17.08
C THR A 142 19.74 28.84 16.07
N PRO A 143 20.18 30.11 16.08
CA PRO A 143 21.03 30.65 15.04
C PRO A 143 22.47 30.26 15.33
N SER A 144 22.92 29.09 14.89
CA SER A 144 24.36 28.85 14.81
C SER A 144 24.74 27.89 13.69
N ARG A 145 25.45 28.49 12.74
CA ARG A 145 26.52 27.92 11.93
C ARG A 145 26.12 27.25 10.60
N ASN A 146 26.01 28.13 9.60
CA ASN A 146 26.42 27.92 8.20
C ASN A 146 26.03 26.59 7.56
N LEU A 147 24.74 26.43 7.22
CA LEU A 147 24.39 25.57 6.09
C LEU A 147 24.35 26.45 4.84
N SER A 148 25.21 26.14 3.89
CA SER A 148 25.30 26.76 2.57
C SER A 148 23.91 27.03 1.99
N LYS A 149 23.61 28.32 1.80
CA LYS A 149 22.59 28.77 0.86
C LYS A 149 22.86 28.07 -0.49
N ALA A 150 21.80 27.51 -1.08
CA ALA A 150 21.77 26.74 -2.33
C ALA A 150 22.09 25.24 -2.21
N GLN A 151 21.19 24.47 -1.59
CA GLN A 151 20.98 23.10 -2.07
C GLN A 151 19.85 23.16 -3.12
N GLN A 152 20.13 22.65 -4.31
CA GLN A 152 19.26 22.66 -5.49
C GLN A 152 17.85 22.10 -5.20
N PRO A 153 16.82 22.48 -5.98
CA PRO A 153 15.51 21.83 -5.92
C PRO A 153 15.68 20.31 -6.05
N PHE A 154 15.04 19.53 -5.19
CA PHE A 154 15.12 18.06 -5.20
C PHE A 154 14.71 17.46 -6.56
N ASN A 155 13.93 18.20 -7.36
CA ASN A 155 13.56 17.89 -8.73
C ASN A 155 14.74 17.60 -9.69
N THR A 156 15.93 18.17 -9.45
CA THR A 156 17.11 17.95 -10.32
C THR A 156 18.02 16.82 -9.84
N ARG A 157 17.73 16.20 -8.69
CA ARG A 157 18.56 15.14 -8.12
C ARG A 157 18.26 13.79 -8.77
N SER A 158 19.27 12.91 -8.77
CA SER A 158 19.09 11.51 -9.14
C SER A 158 18.30 10.76 -8.06
N MET A 159 17.74 9.59 -8.40
CA MET A 159 17.01 8.75 -7.43
C MET A 159 17.92 8.34 -6.27
N ASP A 160 19.17 7.95 -6.57
CA ASP A 160 20.16 7.53 -5.58
C ASP A 160 20.54 8.67 -4.62
N ASP A 161 20.68 9.90 -5.12
CA ASP A 161 20.96 11.07 -4.27
C ASP A 161 19.79 11.39 -3.32
N LEU A 162 18.55 11.16 -3.77
CA LEU A 162 17.36 11.33 -2.94
C LEU A 162 17.35 10.28 -1.82
N LEU A 163 17.58 9.01 -2.15
CA LEU A 163 17.65 7.92 -1.18
C LEU A 163 18.78 8.12 -0.17
N ALA A 164 19.98 8.49 -0.64
CA ALA A 164 21.10 8.81 0.24
C ALA A 164 20.78 9.98 1.19
N PHE A 165 19.97 10.93 0.76
CA PHE A 165 19.48 12.01 1.63
C PHE A 165 18.46 11.52 2.67
N LEU A 166 17.55 10.62 2.29
CA LEU A 166 16.56 10.03 3.22
C LEU A 166 17.27 9.20 4.31
N ASP A 167 18.28 8.43 3.93
CA ASP A 167 19.06 7.57 4.82
C ASP A 167 20.07 8.37 5.66
N GLY A 168 20.80 9.30 5.04
CA GLY A 168 21.87 10.08 5.66
C GLY A 168 21.42 11.30 6.46
N SER A 169 20.11 11.60 6.51
CA SER A 169 19.61 12.69 7.34
C SER A 169 19.85 12.35 8.83
N GLN A 170 20.87 12.97 9.42
CA GLN A 170 21.19 12.93 10.85
C GLN A 170 20.07 13.66 11.64
N VAL A 171 18.90 13.04 11.69
CA VAL A 171 17.84 13.39 12.63
C VAL A 171 18.19 12.65 13.91
N GLU A 172 18.30 13.36 15.03
CA GLU A 172 18.44 12.68 16.32
C GLU A 172 17.26 11.71 16.50
N GLU A 173 17.48 10.57 17.15
CA GLU A 173 16.61 9.37 17.21
C GLU A 173 15.13 9.59 17.54
N ASN A 174 14.71 10.80 17.91
CA ASN A 174 13.36 11.15 18.30
C ASN A 174 12.67 12.21 17.42
N ASP A 175 13.33 12.74 16.38
CA ASP A 175 12.98 14.09 15.93
C ASP A 175 12.62 14.28 14.45
N GLY A 176 11.87 13.36 13.83
CA GLY A 176 11.29 13.63 12.50
C GLY A 176 10.91 12.40 11.69
N VAL A 177 10.09 11.51 12.26
CA VAL A 177 9.65 10.30 11.56
C VAL A 177 8.47 10.63 10.62
N VAL A 178 8.59 10.22 9.37
CA VAL A 178 7.53 10.33 8.36
C VAL A 178 6.86 8.96 8.20
N CYS A 179 5.54 8.92 8.26
CA CYS A 179 4.78 7.72 7.97
C CYS A 179 4.24 7.79 6.54
N VAL A 180 4.52 6.78 5.74
CA VAL A 180 4.04 6.64 4.36
C VAL A 180 2.95 5.59 4.33
N VAL A 181 1.75 6.01 3.95
CA VAL A 181 0.59 5.15 3.79
C VAL A 181 0.43 4.84 2.31
N ILE A 182 0.52 3.57 1.93
CA ILE A 182 0.42 3.13 0.53
C ILE A 182 -0.81 2.24 0.37
N HIS A 183 -1.85 2.76 -0.26
CA HIS A 183 -2.97 1.93 -0.70
C HIS A 183 -2.57 1.18 -1.96
N ASN A 184 -2.77 -0.14 -2.01
CA ASN A 184 -2.47 -1.00 -3.16
C ASN A 184 -1.02 -0.85 -3.63
N ILE A 185 -0.06 -1.31 -2.80
CA ILE A 185 1.37 -1.30 -3.14
C ILE A 185 1.71 -2.13 -4.39
N ASP A 186 0.85 -3.10 -4.69
CA ASP A 186 0.82 -3.95 -5.88
C ASP A 186 0.02 -3.34 -7.05
N GLY A 187 -0.32 -2.06 -6.96
CA GLY A 187 -1.05 -1.32 -7.96
C GLY A 187 -0.30 -1.23 -9.31
N PRO A 188 -1.02 -0.95 -10.40
CA PRO A 188 -0.48 -1.02 -11.76
C PRO A 188 0.71 -0.08 -12.01
N GLY A 189 0.79 1.06 -11.31
CA GLY A 189 1.89 2.02 -11.40
C GLY A 189 3.02 1.84 -10.38
N LEU A 190 2.94 0.80 -9.53
CA LEU A 190 3.95 0.51 -8.51
C LEU A 190 4.54 -0.90 -8.63
N ARG A 191 3.87 -1.82 -9.32
CA ARG A 191 4.22 -3.26 -9.38
C ARG A 191 5.47 -3.61 -10.20
N ASP A 192 6.10 -2.66 -10.89
CA ASP A 192 7.33 -2.92 -11.62
C ASP A 192 8.52 -3.11 -10.66
N SER A 193 9.46 -3.96 -11.08
CA SER A 193 10.61 -4.36 -10.23
C SER A 193 11.45 -3.17 -9.79
N GLU A 194 11.64 -2.18 -10.66
CA GLU A 194 12.43 -0.97 -10.34
C GLU A 194 11.74 -0.14 -9.24
N THR A 195 10.44 0.11 -9.38
CA THR A 195 9.67 0.85 -8.37
C THR A 195 9.60 0.11 -7.03
N GLN A 196 9.43 -1.22 -7.03
CA GLN A 196 9.46 -2.01 -5.80
C GLN A 196 10.83 -1.99 -5.11
N GLN A 197 11.93 -2.00 -5.88
CA GLN A 197 13.27 -1.82 -5.31
C GLN A 197 13.42 -0.46 -4.62
N TYR A 198 12.95 0.63 -5.24
CA TYR A 198 12.95 1.94 -4.59
C TYR A 198 12.06 1.97 -3.35
N LEU A 199 10.88 1.37 -3.38
CA LEU A 199 10.00 1.26 -2.20
C LEU A 199 10.66 0.47 -1.06
N ALA A 200 11.37 -0.61 -1.37
CA ALA A 200 12.12 -1.40 -0.39
C ALA A 200 13.26 -0.58 0.24
N GLN A 201 13.96 0.23 -0.56
CA GLN A 201 14.98 1.14 -0.06
C GLN A 201 14.39 2.23 0.84
N ILE A 202 13.25 2.82 0.45
CA ILE A 202 12.50 3.78 1.28
C ILE A 202 12.07 3.13 2.61
N ALA A 203 11.59 1.88 2.57
CA ALA A 203 11.19 1.13 3.75
C ALA A 203 12.35 0.83 4.71
N SER A 204 13.57 0.80 4.19
CA SER A 204 14.79 0.52 4.95
C SER A 204 15.32 1.75 5.69
N CYS A 205 14.86 2.96 5.34
CA CYS A 205 15.28 4.20 6.00
C CYS A 205 14.73 4.28 7.44
N SER A 206 15.59 4.56 8.42
CA SER A 206 15.22 4.62 9.85
C SER A 206 14.14 5.66 10.19
N HIS A 207 14.07 6.73 9.41
CA HIS A 207 13.14 7.86 9.61
C HIS A 207 11.81 7.68 8.89
N ILE A 208 11.63 6.59 8.14
CA ILE A 208 10.44 6.34 7.33
C ILE A 208 9.74 5.08 7.85
N ARG A 209 8.44 5.20 8.13
CA ARG A 209 7.59 4.07 8.52
C ARG A 209 6.57 3.84 7.43
N ILE A 210 6.37 2.60 7.01
CA ILE A 210 5.44 2.28 5.93
C ILE A 210 4.25 1.51 6.47
N VAL A 211 3.05 1.93 6.07
CA VAL A 211 1.80 1.19 6.22
C VAL A 211 1.24 0.97 4.83
N ALA A 212 1.19 -0.27 4.37
CA ALA A 212 0.78 -0.58 3.01
C ALA A 212 -0.40 -1.57 2.97
N SER A 213 -1.14 -1.58 1.87
CA SER A 213 -2.17 -2.58 1.59
C SER A 213 -1.90 -3.35 0.30
N ILE A 214 -2.30 -4.62 0.28
CA ILE A 214 -2.22 -5.53 -0.87
C ILE A 214 -3.61 -6.07 -1.20
N ASP A 215 -3.89 -6.26 -2.49
CA ASP A 215 -5.14 -6.86 -2.98
C ASP A 215 -4.92 -8.03 -3.95
N HIS A 216 -3.77 -8.09 -4.62
CA HIS A 216 -3.49 -9.05 -5.67
C HIS A 216 -3.03 -10.39 -5.08
N VAL A 217 -3.65 -11.48 -5.54
CA VAL A 217 -3.32 -12.84 -5.10
C VAL A 217 -1.85 -13.21 -5.36
N ASN A 218 -1.27 -12.66 -6.42
CA ASN A 218 0.15 -12.85 -6.78
C ASN A 218 1.07 -11.73 -6.27
N ALA A 219 0.61 -10.85 -5.36
CA ALA A 219 1.44 -9.76 -4.87
C ALA A 219 2.81 -10.22 -4.32
N PRO A 220 2.92 -11.35 -3.57
CA PRO A 220 4.22 -11.83 -3.07
C PRO A 220 5.24 -12.22 -4.14
N LEU A 221 4.84 -12.33 -5.41
CA LEU A 221 5.77 -12.61 -6.51
C LEU A 221 6.46 -11.34 -7.03
N CYS A 222 5.91 -10.16 -6.72
CA CYS A 222 6.36 -8.87 -7.22
C CYS A 222 6.89 -7.94 -6.12
N THR A 223 6.49 -8.16 -4.86
CA THR A 223 6.88 -7.36 -3.68
C THR A 223 8.01 -8.00 -2.90
#